data_AF-A0A950FIR5-F1
#
_entry.id   AF-A0A950FIR5-F1
#
_cell.length_a   1.000
_cell.length_b   1.000
_cell.length_c   1.000
_cell.angle_alpha   90.00
_cell.angle_beta   90.00
_cell.angle_gamma   90.00
#
_symmetry.space_group_name_H-M   'P 1'
#
loop_
_entity.id
_entity.type
_entity.pdbx_description
1 polymer ?
#
loop_
_entity_poly.entity_id
_entity_poly.type
_entity_poly.pdbx_seq_one_letter_code
_entity_poly.pdbx_strand_id
1 'polypeptide(L)'
;LGDIFALQDEIVRRIVTTSNLQLNLAQQGFVIPRSTENLEAYDALLRGLEYELAFTSDGITKARQMFEKAIALDPKYAMAYSVVGANYWAGSALALNPDPNGMERALTLEQQAIALDDSLSHAHSTLGAIYMLGEPDHALVEAERGVALDPNSAIGYFWLAEVLNFLFKPTEALIAIQKAMRLDPKATDFYSSEQGWAYTLLGRWEESISSLKPYLARYSGNLWAHVYLAEDYTALGDKDTAQAEVAEVQRAVALEPNSSFGYFALAEALNGTGRPAEALAAAEKAMRLDPKSTDFYVRGWAYAQLGRWRESISALKRLSPSNNPRPHVWLAVDYVELGRDDDARAEIAELRKLNPQLSMKMGVAAFPADEERAAADLRKAGLN
;
A
#
# COMPACT_ATOMS: atom_id res chain seq x y z
N LEU A 1 -39.37 -10.33 36.93
CA LEU A 1 -39.95 -9.34 35.98
C LEU A 1 -39.02 -8.15 35.75
N GLY A 2 -38.40 -7.54 36.77
CA GLY A 2 -37.45 -6.42 36.57
C GLY A 2 -36.19 -6.74 35.73
N ASP A 3 -35.74 -8.00 35.76
CA ASP A 3 -34.54 -8.46 35.04
C ASP A 3 -34.72 -8.53 33.51
N ILE A 4 -35.94 -8.83 33.05
CA ILE A 4 -36.27 -8.90 31.61
C ILE A 4 -36.32 -7.51 30.98
N PHE A 5 -36.82 -6.49 31.71
CA PHE A 5 -36.85 -5.12 31.22
C PHE A 5 -35.47 -4.47 31.22
N ALA A 6 -34.62 -4.77 32.22
CA ALA A 6 -33.23 -4.33 32.22
C ALA A 6 -32.45 -4.94 31.04
N LEU A 7 -32.63 -6.24 30.77
CA LEU A 7 -32.04 -6.91 29.62
C LEU A 7 -32.56 -6.34 28.29
N GLN A 8 -33.86 -6.04 28.19
CA GLN A 8 -34.43 -5.39 27.00
C GLN A 8 -33.88 -3.98 26.78
N ASP A 9 -33.78 -3.17 27.82
CA ASP A 9 -33.22 -1.81 27.73
C ASP A 9 -31.73 -1.84 27.32
N GLU A 10 -30.97 -2.82 27.81
CA GLU A 10 -29.58 -3.04 27.42
C GLU A 10 -29.48 -3.44 25.94
N ILE A 11 -30.31 -4.39 25.49
CA ILE A 11 -30.37 -4.82 24.09
C ILE A 11 -30.75 -3.65 23.17
N VAL A 12 -31.76 -2.85 23.54
CA VAL A 12 -32.20 -1.68 22.76
C VAL A 12 -31.10 -0.63 22.67
N ARG A 13 -30.44 -0.28 23.79
CA ARG A 13 -29.30 0.65 23.77
C ARG A 13 -28.19 0.13 22.87
N ARG A 14 -27.90 -1.17 22.93
CA ARG A 14 -26.85 -1.77 22.11
C ARG A 14 -27.19 -1.71 20.63
N ILE A 15 -28.41 -2.07 20.24
CA ILE A 15 -28.88 -1.95 18.86
C ILE A 15 -28.75 -0.51 18.36
N VAL A 16 -29.14 0.48 19.17
CA VAL A 16 -29.02 1.90 18.80
C VAL A 16 -27.56 2.30 18.62
N THR A 17 -26.67 1.92 19.53
CA THR A 17 -25.23 2.22 19.43
C THR A 17 -24.60 1.57 18.19
N THR A 18 -24.82 0.27 17.98
CA THR A 18 -24.30 -0.45 16.81
C THR A 18 -24.87 0.12 15.50
N SER A 19 -26.15 0.54 15.49
CA SER A 19 -26.76 1.18 14.31
C SER A 19 -26.15 2.55 14.03
N ASN A 20 -25.91 3.37 15.06
CA ASN A 20 -25.23 4.67 14.90
C ASN A 20 -23.81 4.51 14.39
N LEU A 21 -23.09 3.50 14.88
CA LEU A 21 -21.75 3.17 14.44
C LEU A 21 -21.74 2.70 12.97
N GLN A 22 -22.67 1.82 12.60
CA GLN A 22 -22.86 1.41 11.21
C GLN A 22 -23.20 2.60 10.32
N LEU A 23 -24.03 3.54 10.79
CA LEU A 23 -24.33 4.77 10.06
C LEU A 23 -23.10 5.67 9.89
N ASN A 24 -22.28 5.83 10.94
CA ASN A 24 -21.04 6.59 10.85
C ASN A 24 -20.06 5.96 9.86
N LEU A 25 -19.80 4.65 9.99
CA LEU A 25 -18.94 3.91 9.07
C LEU A 25 -19.47 3.97 7.64
N ALA A 26 -20.78 3.81 7.42
CA ALA A 26 -21.41 3.96 6.11
C ALA A 26 -21.37 5.41 5.58
N GLN A 27 -21.37 6.43 6.44
CA GLN A 27 -21.09 7.82 6.03
C GLN A 27 -19.63 8.00 5.60
N GLN A 28 -18.73 7.19 6.15
CA GLN A 28 -17.33 7.11 5.77
C GLN A 28 -17.05 6.06 4.70
N GLY A 29 -18.11 5.44 4.12
CA GLY A 29 -18.01 4.47 3.03
C GLY A 29 -17.80 3.00 3.41
N PHE A 30 -17.58 2.73 4.69
CA PHE A 30 -17.35 1.38 5.19
C PHE A 30 -18.68 0.70 5.52
N VAL A 31 -19.16 -0.14 4.60
CA VAL A 31 -20.35 -0.97 4.80
C VAL A 31 -19.91 -2.42 4.96
N ILE A 32 -19.93 -2.92 6.19
CA ILE A 32 -19.66 -4.34 6.47
C ILE A 32 -21.00 -5.04 6.68
N PRO A 33 -21.37 -6.02 5.84
CA PRO A 33 -22.56 -6.82 6.07
C PRO A 33 -22.45 -7.59 7.40
N ARG A 34 -23.55 -7.67 8.14
CA ARG A 34 -23.62 -8.52 9.33
C ARG A 34 -23.69 -9.99 8.89
N SER A 35 -22.56 -10.69 8.89
CA SER A 35 -22.46 -12.13 8.59
C SER A 35 -22.30 -13.03 9.83
N THR A 36 -22.56 -12.50 11.03
CA THR A 36 -22.64 -13.27 12.29
C THR A 36 -24.00 -13.07 12.97
N GLU A 37 -24.48 -14.11 13.67
CA GLU A 37 -25.64 -14.02 14.57
C GLU A 37 -25.26 -13.41 15.93
N ASN A 38 -23.98 -13.40 16.29
CA ASN A 38 -23.49 -12.80 17.53
C ASN A 38 -23.36 -11.28 17.38
N LEU A 39 -24.36 -10.55 17.89
CA LEU A 39 -24.40 -9.08 17.85
C LEU A 39 -23.25 -8.42 18.62
N GLU A 40 -22.70 -9.06 19.64
CA GLU A 40 -21.52 -8.55 20.37
C GLU A 40 -20.26 -8.66 19.50
N ALA A 41 -20.11 -9.75 18.76
CA ALA A 41 -18.99 -9.93 17.83
C ALA A 41 -19.06 -8.91 16.69
N TYR A 42 -20.26 -8.67 16.14
CA TYR A 42 -20.47 -7.66 15.12
C TYR A 42 -20.21 -6.22 15.63
N ASP A 43 -20.71 -5.86 16.82
CA ASP A 43 -20.44 -4.55 17.44
C ASP A 43 -18.94 -4.33 17.70
N ALA A 44 -18.25 -5.37 18.20
CA ALA A 44 -16.80 -5.32 18.41
C ALA A 44 -16.08 -5.09 17.07
N LEU A 45 -16.46 -5.81 16.00
CA LEU A 45 -15.87 -5.61 14.69
C LEU A 45 -16.04 -4.17 14.18
N LEU A 46 -17.26 -3.61 14.24
CA LEU A 46 -17.49 -2.26 13.76
C LEU A 46 -16.68 -1.21 14.56
N ARG A 47 -16.53 -1.39 15.88
CA ARG A 47 -15.72 -0.47 16.70
C ARG A 47 -14.24 -0.54 16.32
N GLY A 48 -13.76 -1.73 15.96
CA GLY A 48 -12.40 -1.91 15.51
C GLY A 48 -12.10 -1.09 14.25
N LEU A 49 -13.00 -1.12 13.27
CA LEU A 49 -12.87 -0.34 12.03
C LEU A 49 -12.82 1.17 12.30
N GLU A 50 -13.63 1.69 13.23
CA GLU A 50 -13.60 3.12 13.57
C GLU A 50 -12.23 3.56 14.09
N TYR A 51 -11.55 2.72 14.89
CA TYR A 51 -10.20 3.01 15.37
C TYR A 51 -9.13 2.92 14.27
N GLU A 52 -9.29 1.98 13.33
CA GLU A 52 -8.32 1.75 12.25
C GLU A 52 -8.22 2.92 11.27
N LEU A 53 -9.35 3.57 10.98
CA LEU A 53 -9.41 4.73 10.07
C LEU A 53 -8.65 5.97 10.56
N ALA A 54 -8.18 5.98 11.81
CA ALA A 54 -7.34 7.04 12.35
C ALA A 54 -5.89 6.99 11.85
N PHE A 55 -5.41 5.84 11.34
CA PHE A 55 -4.01 5.65 10.93
C PHE A 55 -2.98 6.10 11.99
N THR A 56 -3.20 5.68 13.23
CA THR A 56 -2.27 5.91 14.35
C THR A 56 -1.91 4.58 15.01
N SER A 57 -0.75 4.51 15.69
CA SER A 57 -0.34 3.31 16.44
C SER A 57 -1.36 2.91 17.52
N ASP A 58 -1.96 3.89 18.19
CA ASP A 58 -3.04 3.67 19.16
C ASP A 58 -4.32 3.16 18.49
N GLY A 59 -4.68 3.74 17.33
CA GLY A 59 -5.79 3.28 16.51
C GLY A 59 -5.66 1.81 16.08
N ILE A 60 -4.52 1.43 15.50
CA ILE A 60 -4.22 0.04 15.12
C ILE A 60 -4.30 -0.89 16.32
N THR A 61 -3.77 -0.49 17.48
CA THR A 61 -3.79 -1.30 18.71
C THR A 61 -5.21 -1.52 19.23
N LYS A 62 -6.02 -0.46 19.30
CA LYS A 62 -7.41 -0.53 19.74
C LYS A 62 -8.29 -1.31 18.76
N ALA A 63 -8.06 -1.13 17.46
CA ALA A 63 -8.72 -1.88 16.42
C ALA A 63 -8.49 -3.39 16.60
N ARG A 64 -7.23 -3.80 16.74
CA ARG A 64 -6.83 -5.20 16.97
C ARG A 64 -7.53 -5.81 18.18
N GLN A 65 -7.56 -5.11 19.31
CA GLN A 65 -8.23 -5.59 20.53
C GLN A 65 -9.73 -5.84 20.30
N MET A 66 -10.40 -4.97 19.54
CA MET A 66 -11.82 -5.13 19.24
C MET A 66 -12.06 -6.27 18.24
N PHE A 67 -11.20 -6.42 17.24
CA PHE A 67 -11.28 -7.51 16.27
C PHE A 67 -10.99 -8.88 16.90
N GLU A 68 -9.96 -9.00 17.73
CA GLU A 68 -9.66 -10.22 18.49
C GLU A 68 -10.81 -10.60 19.45
N LYS A 69 -11.46 -9.60 20.05
CA LYS A 69 -12.68 -9.81 20.84
C LYS A 69 -13.81 -10.38 19.98
N ALA A 70 -13.98 -9.91 18.74
CA ALA A 70 -14.99 -10.46 17.83
C ALA A 70 -14.74 -11.95 17.53
N ILE A 71 -13.48 -12.35 17.31
CA ILE A 71 -13.10 -13.76 17.15
C ILE A 71 -13.39 -14.57 18.42
N ALA A 72 -13.05 -14.04 19.61
CA ALA A 72 -13.30 -14.73 20.87
C ALA A 72 -14.79 -14.97 21.13
N LEU A 73 -15.65 -14.04 20.69
CA LEU A 73 -17.11 -14.11 20.83
C LEU A 73 -17.76 -15.01 19.78
N ASP A 74 -17.22 -15.06 18.57
CA ASP A 74 -17.66 -15.95 17.49
C ASP A 74 -16.46 -16.49 16.68
N PRO A 75 -15.92 -17.66 17.06
CA PRO A 75 -14.77 -18.26 16.39
C PRO A 75 -15.02 -18.70 14.94
N LYS A 76 -16.27 -18.68 14.46
CA LYS A 76 -16.63 -19.00 13.07
C LYS A 76 -16.86 -17.75 12.21
N TYR A 77 -16.71 -16.56 12.78
CA TYR A 77 -16.93 -15.31 12.07
C TYR A 77 -15.75 -14.99 11.13
N ALA A 78 -15.81 -15.49 9.88
CA ALA A 78 -14.74 -15.36 8.90
C ALA A 78 -14.24 -13.90 8.71
N MET A 79 -15.16 -12.94 8.63
CA MET A 79 -14.82 -11.52 8.52
C MET A 79 -13.96 -11.02 9.70
N ALA A 80 -14.17 -11.53 10.92
CA ALA A 80 -13.36 -11.14 12.07
C ALA A 80 -11.90 -11.55 11.91
N TYR A 81 -11.61 -12.73 11.35
CA TYR A 81 -10.24 -13.13 11.04
C TYR A 81 -9.61 -12.22 9.98
N SER A 82 -10.37 -11.90 8.93
CA SER A 82 -9.88 -11.06 7.83
C SER A 82 -9.55 -9.64 8.30
N VAL A 83 -10.39 -9.00 9.12
CA VAL A 83 -10.06 -7.65 9.64
C VAL A 83 -8.88 -7.65 10.62
N VAL A 84 -8.64 -8.73 11.38
CA VAL A 84 -7.39 -8.86 12.15
C VAL A 84 -6.19 -9.01 11.22
N GLY A 85 -6.33 -9.80 10.15
CA GLY A 85 -5.29 -9.99 9.13
C GLY A 85 -4.90 -8.67 8.48
N ALA A 86 -5.87 -7.95 7.93
CA ALA A 86 -5.72 -6.60 7.39
C ALA A 86 -5.09 -5.63 8.40
N ASN A 87 -5.46 -5.70 9.68
CA ASN A 87 -4.88 -4.85 10.72
C ASN A 87 -3.38 -5.14 10.99
N TYR A 88 -2.97 -6.40 10.97
CA TYR A 88 -1.54 -6.76 11.09
C TYR A 88 -0.75 -6.31 9.86
N TRP A 89 -1.33 -6.44 8.67
CA TRP A 89 -0.76 -5.88 7.44
C TRP A 89 -0.61 -4.37 7.55
N ALA A 90 -1.68 -3.64 7.91
CA ALA A 90 -1.69 -2.18 8.00
C ALA A 90 -0.69 -1.66 9.05
N GLY A 91 -0.64 -2.29 10.23
CA GLY A 91 0.34 -1.94 11.27
C GLY A 91 1.79 -2.12 10.80
N SER A 92 2.04 -3.10 9.94
CA SER A 92 3.36 -3.35 9.35
C SER A 92 3.65 -2.35 8.21
N ALA A 93 2.81 -2.31 7.19
CA ALA A 93 2.98 -1.52 5.96
C ALA A 93 3.01 0.00 6.22
N LEU A 94 2.32 0.46 7.27
CA LEU A 94 2.22 1.87 7.65
C LEU A 94 3.08 2.22 8.87
N ALA A 95 3.92 1.29 9.35
CA ALA A 95 4.76 1.52 10.51
C ALA A 95 3.98 1.98 11.76
N LEU A 96 2.77 1.46 11.97
CA LEU A 96 1.89 1.84 13.08
C LEU A 96 1.78 0.68 14.07
N ASN A 97 2.60 0.69 15.13
CA ASN A 97 2.76 -0.44 16.04
C ASN A 97 3.02 -1.79 15.31
N PRO A 98 4.12 -1.88 14.53
CA PRO A 98 4.42 -3.06 13.73
C PRO A 98 4.74 -4.27 14.62
N ASP A 99 4.11 -5.41 14.33
CA ASP A 99 4.51 -6.70 14.91
C ASP A 99 5.65 -7.30 14.07
N PRO A 100 6.74 -7.80 14.67
CA PRO A 100 7.83 -8.41 13.92
C PRO A 100 7.42 -9.58 13.02
N ASN A 101 6.31 -10.26 13.35
CA ASN A 101 5.72 -11.33 12.55
C ASN A 101 4.37 -10.89 11.94
N GLY A 102 4.13 -9.59 11.82
CA GLY A 102 2.86 -9.02 11.39
C GLY A 102 2.41 -9.55 10.03
N MET A 103 3.30 -9.56 9.03
CA MET A 103 2.97 -10.08 7.70
C MET A 103 2.67 -11.59 7.70
N GLU A 104 3.41 -12.39 8.49
CA GLU A 104 3.17 -13.84 8.62
C GLU A 104 1.83 -14.13 9.32
N ARG A 105 1.49 -13.35 10.34
CA ARG A 105 0.19 -13.40 11.01
C ARG A 105 -0.94 -12.97 10.09
N ALA A 106 -0.75 -11.88 9.34
CA ALA A 106 -1.72 -11.39 8.37
C ALA A 106 -2.06 -12.51 7.37
N LEU A 107 -1.04 -13.10 6.75
CA LEU A 107 -1.20 -14.23 5.83
C LEU A 107 -1.98 -15.40 6.46
N THR A 108 -1.59 -15.82 7.67
CA THR A 108 -2.23 -16.94 8.37
C THR A 108 -3.70 -16.66 8.67
N LEU A 109 -4.02 -15.44 9.11
CA LEU A 109 -5.38 -15.02 9.45
C LEU A 109 -6.28 -14.92 8.22
N GLU A 110 -5.76 -14.40 7.11
CA GLU A 110 -6.53 -14.35 5.86
C GLU A 110 -6.77 -15.75 5.29
N GLN A 111 -5.77 -16.64 5.33
CA GLN A 111 -5.94 -18.05 4.97
C GLN A 111 -6.99 -18.75 5.84
N GLN A 112 -7.03 -18.43 7.15
CA GLN A 112 -8.06 -18.93 8.04
C GLN A 112 -9.45 -18.35 7.72
N ALA A 113 -9.54 -17.07 7.35
CA ALA A 113 -10.78 -16.45 6.92
C ALA A 113 -11.36 -17.15 5.67
N ILE A 114 -10.50 -17.43 4.67
CA ILE A 114 -10.87 -18.19 3.46
C ILE A 114 -11.25 -19.63 3.79
N ALA A 115 -10.55 -20.28 4.72
CA ALA A 115 -10.92 -21.64 5.14
C ALA A 115 -12.31 -21.71 5.81
N LEU A 116 -12.76 -20.61 6.43
CA LEU A 116 -14.10 -20.48 6.99
C LEU A 116 -15.13 -20.07 5.91
N ASP A 117 -14.74 -19.20 4.98
CA ASP A 117 -15.59 -18.70 3.89
C ASP A 117 -14.75 -18.27 2.67
N ASP A 118 -14.60 -19.16 1.68
CA ASP A 118 -13.89 -18.90 0.41
C ASP A 118 -14.66 -17.93 -0.52
N SER A 119 -15.87 -17.53 -0.16
CA SER A 119 -16.61 -16.48 -0.88
C SER A 119 -16.36 -15.08 -0.31
N LEU A 120 -15.55 -14.97 0.74
CA LEU A 120 -15.25 -13.72 1.42
C LEU A 120 -14.32 -12.81 0.59
N SER A 121 -14.93 -11.94 -0.22
CA SER A 121 -14.24 -10.95 -1.07
C SER A 121 -13.17 -10.15 -0.33
N HIS A 122 -13.42 -9.76 0.92
CA HIS A 122 -12.47 -8.98 1.72
C HIS A 122 -11.14 -9.71 1.93
N ALA A 123 -11.19 -11.01 2.24
CA ALA A 123 -9.98 -11.79 2.51
C ALA A 123 -9.11 -11.97 1.26
N HIS A 124 -9.72 -12.29 0.11
CA HIS A 124 -9.02 -12.33 -1.18
C HIS A 124 -8.43 -10.96 -1.55
N SER A 125 -9.14 -9.87 -1.28
CA SER A 125 -8.64 -8.51 -1.55
C SER A 125 -7.40 -8.18 -0.71
N THR A 126 -7.42 -8.46 0.60
CA THR A 126 -6.26 -8.25 1.48
C THR A 126 -5.09 -9.17 1.13
N LEU A 127 -5.34 -10.44 0.75
CA LEU A 127 -4.29 -11.34 0.29
C LEU A 127 -3.56 -10.79 -0.94
N GLY A 128 -4.28 -10.12 -1.83
CA GLY A 128 -3.68 -9.38 -2.93
C GLY A 128 -2.58 -8.44 -2.45
N ALA A 129 -2.88 -7.61 -1.45
CA ALA A 129 -1.91 -6.68 -0.86
C ALA A 129 -0.75 -7.38 -0.11
N ILE A 130 -1.03 -8.48 0.59
CA ILE A 130 -0.01 -9.26 1.31
C ILE A 130 0.99 -9.91 0.35
N TYR A 131 0.51 -10.48 -0.76
CA TYR A 131 1.36 -11.17 -1.74
C TYR A 131 2.19 -10.25 -2.63
N MET A 132 1.87 -8.95 -2.69
CA MET A 132 2.62 -7.98 -3.52
C MET A 132 4.12 -8.08 -3.29
N LEU A 133 4.53 -8.21 -2.03
CA LEU A 133 5.90 -8.36 -1.60
C LEU A 133 6.31 -9.84 -1.62
N GLY A 134 6.75 -10.30 -2.79
CA GLY A 134 7.38 -11.62 -2.97
C GLY A 134 6.70 -12.48 -4.03
N GLU A 135 5.37 -12.41 -4.13
CA GLU A 135 4.57 -13.23 -5.04
C GLU A 135 3.61 -12.38 -5.89
N PRO A 136 4.13 -11.46 -6.73
CA PRO A 136 3.33 -10.50 -7.49
C PRO A 136 2.27 -11.14 -8.41
N ASP A 137 2.53 -12.34 -8.93
CA ASP A 137 1.55 -13.06 -9.75
C ASP A 137 0.35 -13.52 -8.91
N HIS A 138 0.59 -14.04 -7.70
CA HIS A 138 -0.49 -14.41 -6.78
C HIS A 138 -1.25 -13.19 -6.28
N ALA A 139 -0.56 -12.07 -6.05
CA ALA A 139 -1.17 -10.81 -5.65
C ALA A 139 -2.30 -10.36 -6.58
N LEU A 140 -2.05 -10.36 -7.90
CA LEU A 140 -3.06 -9.95 -8.88
C LEU A 140 -4.23 -10.94 -8.93
N VAL A 141 -3.97 -12.24 -8.89
CA VAL A 141 -5.00 -13.28 -8.93
C VAL A 141 -5.95 -13.13 -7.73
N GLU A 142 -5.43 -12.94 -6.52
CA GLU A 142 -6.23 -12.78 -5.31
C GLU A 142 -7.03 -11.47 -5.33
N ALA A 143 -6.44 -10.35 -5.75
CA ALA A 143 -7.15 -9.09 -5.87
C ALA A 143 -8.29 -9.14 -6.92
N GLU A 144 -8.03 -9.77 -8.07
CA GLU A 144 -9.06 -10.01 -9.10
C GLU A 144 -10.17 -10.94 -8.59
N ARG A 145 -9.81 -11.96 -7.79
CA ARG A 145 -10.78 -12.85 -7.15
C ARG A 145 -11.66 -12.09 -6.17
N GLY A 146 -11.09 -11.19 -5.38
CA GLY A 146 -11.82 -10.33 -4.44
C GLY A 146 -12.93 -9.53 -5.13
N VAL A 147 -12.61 -8.81 -6.22
CA VAL A 147 -13.62 -8.03 -6.96
C VAL A 147 -14.59 -8.90 -7.77
N ALA A 148 -14.20 -10.12 -8.15
CA ALA A 148 -15.10 -11.06 -8.82
C ALA A 148 -16.15 -11.64 -7.86
N LEU A 149 -15.78 -11.88 -6.60
CA LEU A 149 -16.68 -12.36 -5.55
C LEU A 149 -17.67 -11.28 -5.09
N ASP A 150 -17.23 -10.02 -5.01
CA ASP A 150 -18.12 -8.88 -4.77
C ASP A 150 -17.83 -7.72 -5.74
N PRO A 151 -18.51 -7.69 -6.90
CA PRO A 151 -18.36 -6.62 -7.89
C PRO A 151 -18.85 -5.24 -7.43
N ASN A 152 -19.48 -5.14 -6.26
CA ASN A 152 -19.95 -3.88 -5.67
C ASN A 152 -19.09 -3.46 -4.46
N SER A 153 -18.02 -4.18 -4.15
CA SER A 153 -17.09 -3.84 -3.07
C SER A 153 -16.16 -2.70 -3.50
N ALA A 154 -16.43 -1.48 -3.02
CA ALA A 154 -15.54 -0.34 -3.27
C ALA A 154 -14.13 -0.59 -2.73
N ILE A 155 -14.02 -1.18 -1.53
CA ILE A 155 -12.73 -1.55 -0.92
C ILE A 155 -11.99 -2.64 -1.71
N GLY A 156 -12.70 -3.58 -2.34
CA GLY A 156 -12.09 -4.57 -3.22
C GLY A 156 -11.40 -3.93 -4.44
N TYR A 157 -12.03 -2.92 -5.04
CA TYR A 157 -11.41 -2.16 -6.13
C TYR A 157 -10.26 -1.27 -5.67
N PHE A 158 -10.27 -0.80 -4.41
CA PHE A 158 -9.12 -0.11 -3.82
C PHE A 158 -7.90 -1.04 -3.72
N TRP A 159 -8.06 -2.24 -3.15
CA TRP A 159 -6.97 -3.21 -3.07
C TRP A 159 -6.47 -3.66 -4.44
N LEU A 160 -7.38 -3.87 -5.40
CA LEU A 160 -7.00 -4.15 -6.78
C LEU A 160 -6.16 -3.02 -7.37
N ALA A 161 -6.50 -1.76 -7.10
CA ALA A 161 -5.73 -0.63 -7.59
C ALA A 161 -4.34 -0.55 -6.97
N GLU A 162 -4.22 -0.82 -5.67
CA GLU A 162 -2.92 -0.87 -4.97
C GLU A 162 -2.00 -1.93 -5.62
N VAL A 163 -2.53 -3.14 -5.84
CA VAL A 163 -1.80 -4.22 -6.54
C VAL A 163 -1.43 -3.81 -7.96
N LEU A 164 -2.33 -3.20 -8.71
CA LEU A 164 -2.05 -2.73 -10.07
C LEU A 164 -0.97 -1.64 -10.10
N ASN A 165 -1.00 -0.69 -9.15
CA ASN A 165 0.04 0.31 -8.99
C ASN A 165 1.40 -0.33 -8.68
N PHE A 166 1.43 -1.29 -7.74
CA PHE A 166 2.65 -2.04 -7.40
C PHE A 166 3.22 -2.79 -8.61
N LEU A 167 2.34 -3.38 -9.43
CA LEU A 167 2.67 -4.04 -10.69
C LEU A 167 2.88 -3.08 -11.86
N PHE A 168 3.10 -1.79 -11.58
CA PHE A 168 3.43 -0.76 -12.58
C PHE A 168 2.38 -0.69 -13.72
N LYS A 169 1.10 -0.90 -13.38
CA LYS A 169 -0.10 -0.79 -14.24
C LYS A 169 -1.03 0.33 -13.76
N PRO A 170 -0.55 1.59 -13.67
CA PRO A 170 -1.31 2.68 -13.06
C PRO A 170 -2.55 3.11 -13.86
N THR A 171 -2.59 2.87 -15.18
CA THR A 171 -3.79 3.18 -15.97
C THR A 171 -4.95 2.26 -15.59
N GLU A 172 -4.70 0.97 -15.44
CA GLU A 172 -5.69 0.01 -14.93
C GLU A 172 -6.06 0.32 -13.48
N ALA A 173 -5.10 0.71 -12.64
CA ALA A 173 -5.35 1.14 -11.26
C ALA A 173 -6.33 2.31 -11.21
N LEU A 174 -6.13 3.36 -12.04
CA LEU A 174 -7.06 4.49 -12.14
C LEU A 174 -8.49 4.07 -12.51
N ILE A 175 -8.65 3.06 -13.37
CA ILE A 175 -9.98 2.53 -13.71
C ILE A 175 -10.64 1.87 -12.48
N ALA A 176 -9.88 1.06 -11.73
CA ALA A 176 -10.34 0.43 -10.50
C ALA A 176 -10.71 1.48 -9.44
N ILE A 177 -9.88 2.49 -9.22
CA ILE A 177 -10.13 3.58 -8.26
C ILE A 177 -11.38 4.37 -8.64
N GLN A 178 -11.53 4.73 -9.91
CA GLN A 178 -12.75 5.39 -10.39
C GLN A 178 -14.01 4.53 -10.17
N LYS A 179 -13.88 3.19 -10.26
CA LYS A 179 -14.97 2.28 -9.93
C LYS A 179 -15.25 2.27 -8.43
N ALA A 180 -14.23 2.22 -7.56
CA ALA A 180 -14.37 2.35 -6.12
C ALA A 180 -15.10 3.65 -5.73
N MET A 181 -14.64 4.80 -6.23
CA MET A 181 -15.25 6.12 -5.99
C MET A 181 -16.70 6.22 -6.50
N ARG A 182 -17.07 5.50 -7.59
CA ARG A 182 -18.46 5.45 -8.06
C ARG A 182 -19.35 4.56 -7.18
N LEU A 183 -18.82 3.45 -6.70
CA LEU A 183 -19.53 2.52 -5.81
C LEU A 183 -19.76 3.17 -4.44
N ASP A 184 -18.80 4.00 -4.00
CA ASP A 184 -18.86 4.71 -2.74
C ASP A 184 -18.38 6.16 -2.88
N PRO A 185 -19.28 7.07 -3.29
CA PRO A 185 -18.95 8.48 -3.48
C PRO A 185 -18.56 9.21 -2.18
N LYS A 186 -18.91 8.67 -1.01
CA LYS A 186 -18.70 9.34 0.28
C LYS A 186 -17.29 9.13 0.83
N ALA A 187 -16.64 8.02 0.46
CA ALA A 187 -15.24 7.77 0.80
C ALA A 187 -14.27 8.04 -0.35
N THR A 188 -14.67 8.86 -1.33
CA THR A 188 -13.78 9.31 -2.41
C THR A 188 -12.43 9.81 -1.86
N ASP A 189 -12.46 10.55 -0.75
CA ASP A 189 -11.26 11.02 -0.08
C ASP A 189 -10.33 9.86 0.31
N PHE A 190 -10.85 8.77 0.87
CA PHE A 190 -10.05 7.60 1.28
C PHE A 190 -9.36 6.94 0.08
N TYR A 191 -10.09 6.75 -1.03
CA TYR A 191 -9.55 6.13 -2.24
C TYR A 191 -8.56 7.02 -3.01
N SER A 192 -8.42 8.30 -2.62
CA SER A 192 -7.56 9.26 -3.32
C SER A 192 -6.06 9.00 -3.11
N SER A 193 -5.65 8.20 -2.12
CA SER A 193 -4.25 7.79 -1.94
C SER A 193 -3.73 7.01 -3.15
N GLU A 194 -4.47 5.97 -3.55
CA GLU A 194 -4.10 5.13 -4.69
C GLU A 194 -4.21 5.88 -6.01
N GLN A 195 -5.10 6.87 -6.07
CA GLN A 195 -5.19 7.77 -7.22
C GLN A 195 -3.94 8.62 -7.36
N GLY A 196 -3.48 9.18 -6.23
CA GLY A 196 -2.23 9.92 -6.15
C GLY A 196 -1.06 9.07 -6.61
N TRP A 197 -0.90 7.88 -6.04
CA TRP A 197 0.17 6.97 -6.43
C TRP A 197 0.14 6.62 -7.92
N ALA A 198 -1.03 6.32 -8.48
CA ALA A 198 -1.18 6.08 -9.91
C ALA A 198 -0.76 7.29 -10.76
N TYR A 199 -1.07 8.51 -10.32
CA TYR A 199 -0.63 9.73 -11.00
C TYR A 199 0.88 9.94 -10.90
N THR A 200 1.50 9.70 -9.74
CA THR A 200 2.97 9.71 -9.58
C THR A 200 3.63 8.75 -10.58
N LEU A 201 3.16 7.50 -10.68
CA LEU A 201 3.69 6.51 -11.64
C LEU A 201 3.50 6.91 -13.12
N LEU A 202 2.50 7.75 -13.41
CA LEU A 202 2.23 8.29 -14.75
C LEU A 202 2.98 9.59 -15.05
N GLY A 203 3.76 10.12 -14.12
CA GLY A 203 4.39 11.44 -14.21
C GLY A 203 3.39 12.59 -14.22
N ARG A 204 2.22 12.39 -13.61
CA ARG A 204 1.11 13.36 -13.53
C ARG A 204 1.17 14.08 -12.18
N TRP A 205 2.29 14.76 -11.96
CA TRP A 205 2.72 15.31 -10.67
C TRP A 205 1.68 16.23 -10.02
N GLU A 206 1.15 17.21 -10.77
CA GLU A 206 0.16 18.15 -10.25
C GLU A 206 -1.16 17.47 -9.84
N GLU A 207 -1.55 16.42 -10.58
CA GLU A 207 -2.78 15.68 -10.35
C GLU A 207 -2.63 14.71 -9.16
N SER A 208 -1.43 14.15 -8.97
CA SER A 208 -1.07 13.44 -7.76
C SER A 208 -1.16 14.34 -6.53
N ILE A 209 -0.49 15.50 -6.56
CA ILE A 209 -0.52 16.48 -5.46
C ILE A 209 -1.95 16.92 -5.14
N SER A 210 -2.78 17.16 -6.16
CA SER A 210 -4.18 17.53 -5.97
C SER A 210 -5.02 16.42 -5.31
N SER A 211 -4.60 15.16 -5.44
CA SER A 211 -5.27 13.99 -4.84
C SER A 211 -4.76 13.72 -3.41
N LEU A 212 -3.44 13.81 -3.20
CA LEU A 212 -2.78 13.45 -1.94
C LEU A 212 -2.88 14.50 -0.84
N LYS A 213 -2.87 15.81 -1.17
CA LYS A 213 -2.95 16.85 -0.13
C LYS A 213 -4.27 16.85 0.66
N PRO A 214 -5.46 16.80 0.01
CA PRO A 214 -6.71 16.69 0.75
C PRO A 214 -6.79 15.38 1.55
N TYR A 215 -6.27 14.29 0.99
CA TYR A 215 -6.18 13.00 1.68
C TYR A 215 -5.40 13.12 3.00
N LEU A 216 -4.19 13.71 2.97
CA LEU A 216 -3.35 13.87 4.16
C LEU A 216 -3.92 14.84 5.21
N ALA A 217 -4.81 15.76 4.81
CA ALA A 217 -5.52 16.60 5.77
C ALA A 217 -6.43 15.78 6.70
N ARG A 218 -6.89 14.60 6.25
CA ARG A 218 -7.72 13.68 7.02
C ARG A 218 -6.92 12.50 7.59
N TYR A 219 -5.92 12.03 6.85
CA TYR A 219 -5.15 10.82 7.14
C TYR A 219 -3.65 11.13 7.27
N SER A 220 -3.31 12.08 8.15
CA SER A 220 -1.95 12.63 8.27
C SER A 220 -0.87 11.63 8.72
N GLY A 221 -1.27 10.42 9.13
CA GLY A 221 -0.35 9.34 9.50
C GLY A 221 0.08 8.45 8.33
N ASN A 222 -0.46 8.64 7.12
CA ASN A 222 -0.08 7.81 5.98
C ASN A 222 1.28 8.23 5.41
N LEU A 223 2.30 7.42 5.69
CA LEU A 223 3.67 7.67 5.24
C LEU A 223 3.85 7.60 3.72
N TRP A 224 3.12 6.72 3.02
CA TRP A 224 3.26 6.53 1.57
C TRP A 224 2.79 7.75 0.78
N ALA A 225 1.72 8.40 1.24
CA ALA A 225 1.27 9.66 0.65
C ALA A 225 2.35 10.77 0.78
N HIS A 226 3.10 10.82 1.90
CA HIS A 226 4.23 11.73 2.04
C HIS A 226 5.41 11.35 1.12
N VAL A 227 5.70 10.05 0.93
CA VAL A 227 6.72 9.58 -0.03
C VAL A 227 6.40 10.06 -1.44
N TYR A 228 5.17 9.83 -1.91
CA TYR A 228 4.76 10.21 -3.27
C TYR A 228 4.76 11.73 -3.45
N LEU A 229 4.29 12.51 -2.47
CA LEU A 229 4.39 13.97 -2.53
C LEU A 229 5.84 14.45 -2.58
N ALA A 230 6.77 13.82 -1.86
CA ALA A 230 8.18 14.17 -1.93
C ALA A 230 8.76 13.95 -3.34
N GLU A 231 8.38 12.87 -4.02
CA GLU A 231 8.74 12.60 -5.42
C GLU A 231 8.11 13.62 -6.37
N ASP A 232 6.80 13.85 -6.25
CA ASP A 232 6.05 14.77 -7.11
C ASP A 232 6.58 16.21 -7.01
N TYR A 233 6.83 16.71 -5.79
CA TYR A 233 7.40 18.03 -5.57
C TYR A 233 8.84 18.13 -6.09
N THR A 234 9.63 17.04 -6.00
CA THR A 234 10.97 17.01 -6.58
C THR A 234 10.93 17.12 -8.10
N ALA A 235 10.02 16.39 -8.75
CA ALA A 235 9.84 16.44 -10.20
C ALA A 235 9.41 17.85 -10.68
N LEU A 236 8.62 18.57 -9.87
CA LEU A 236 8.23 19.96 -10.14
C LEU A 236 9.29 20.99 -9.74
N GLY A 237 10.42 20.56 -9.15
CA GLY A 237 11.51 21.44 -8.72
C GLY A 237 11.29 22.17 -7.40
N ASP A 238 10.19 21.89 -6.68
CA ASP A 238 9.90 22.45 -5.35
C ASP A 238 10.61 21.62 -4.26
N LYS A 239 11.94 21.78 -4.20
CA LYS A 239 12.81 21.03 -3.31
C LYS A 239 12.54 21.29 -1.83
N ASP A 240 12.09 22.49 -1.48
CA ASP A 240 11.82 22.87 -0.09
C ASP A 240 10.58 22.14 0.42
N THR A 241 9.50 22.10 -0.37
CA THR A 241 8.30 21.34 -0.01
C THR A 241 8.58 19.83 -0.02
N ALA A 242 9.31 19.32 -1.03
CA ALA A 242 9.71 17.91 -1.06
C ALA A 242 10.49 17.49 0.21
N GLN A 243 11.40 18.34 0.68
CA GLN A 243 12.17 18.09 1.90
C GLN A 243 11.32 18.17 3.17
N ALA A 244 10.25 18.97 3.18
CA ALA A 244 9.27 18.97 4.26
C ALA A 244 8.50 17.64 4.33
N GLU A 245 8.09 17.08 3.19
CA GLU A 245 7.42 15.78 3.14
C GLU A 245 8.34 14.64 3.61
N VAL A 246 9.62 14.64 3.23
CA VAL A 246 10.62 13.71 3.80
C VAL A 246 10.72 13.84 5.32
N ALA A 247 10.62 15.06 5.85
CA ALA A 247 10.66 15.28 7.29
C ALA A 247 9.44 14.67 8.01
N GLU A 248 8.26 14.63 7.38
CA GLU A 248 7.09 13.91 7.90
C GLU A 248 7.37 12.41 8.01
N VAL A 249 7.94 11.80 6.97
CA VAL A 249 8.33 10.38 6.98
C VAL A 249 9.37 10.11 8.08
N GLN A 250 10.36 10.99 8.24
CA GLN A 250 11.36 10.89 9.32
C GLN A 250 10.72 10.99 10.71
N ARG A 251 9.72 11.87 10.89
CA ARG A 251 8.97 11.98 12.15
C ARG A 251 8.20 10.70 12.45
N ALA A 252 7.53 10.11 11.45
CA ALA A 252 6.84 8.84 11.61
C ALA A 252 7.80 7.71 12.02
N VAL A 253 8.95 7.59 11.34
CA VAL A 253 9.99 6.59 11.68
C VAL A 253 10.59 6.82 13.07
N ALA A 254 10.73 8.08 13.50
CA ALA A 254 11.24 8.40 14.83
C ALA A 254 10.27 8.01 15.96
N LEU A 255 8.96 8.02 15.69
CA LEU A 255 7.94 7.52 16.61
C LEU A 255 7.97 5.99 16.71
N GLU A 256 8.32 5.31 15.62
CA GLU A 256 8.30 3.85 15.49
C GLU A 256 9.66 3.30 15.00
N PRO A 257 10.74 3.43 15.80
CA PRO A 257 12.13 3.22 15.37
C PRO A 257 12.50 1.75 15.10
N ASN A 258 11.57 0.82 15.31
CA ASN A 258 11.73 -0.61 15.03
C ASN A 258 10.95 -1.06 13.79
N SER A 259 10.33 -0.12 13.05
CA SER A 259 9.63 -0.45 11.81
C SER A 259 10.59 -0.61 10.63
N SER A 260 10.75 -1.83 10.13
CA SER A 260 11.50 -2.08 8.88
C SER A 260 10.86 -1.32 7.70
N PHE A 261 9.52 -1.42 7.56
CA PHE A 261 8.75 -0.71 6.54
C PHE A 261 8.88 0.81 6.62
N GLY A 262 8.93 1.38 7.82
CA GLY A 262 9.14 2.81 8.00
C GLY A 262 10.50 3.26 7.43
N TYR A 263 11.57 2.49 7.69
CA TYR A 263 12.87 2.77 7.12
C TYR A 263 12.95 2.49 5.60
N PHE A 264 12.18 1.52 5.09
CA PHE A 264 12.02 1.29 3.65
C PHE A 264 11.40 2.51 2.96
N ALA A 265 10.27 3.02 3.48
CA ALA A 265 9.63 4.21 2.94
C ALA A 265 10.50 5.47 3.08
N LEU A 266 11.24 5.61 4.19
CA LEU A 266 12.22 6.68 4.34
C LEU A 266 13.32 6.59 3.28
N ALA A 267 13.82 5.38 2.98
CA ALA A 267 14.79 5.18 1.91
C ALA A 267 14.21 5.55 0.54
N GLU A 268 12.94 5.24 0.28
CA GLU A 268 12.24 5.62 -0.95
C GLU A 268 12.13 7.15 -1.08
N ALA A 269 11.63 7.83 -0.05
CA ALA A 269 11.54 9.30 -0.05
C ALA A 269 12.91 9.99 -0.18
N LEU A 270 13.94 9.46 0.49
CA LEU A 270 15.31 9.99 0.39
C LEU A 270 15.89 9.80 -1.02
N ASN A 271 15.63 8.67 -1.66
CA ASN A 271 16.01 8.48 -3.05
C ASN A 271 15.23 9.42 -3.98
N GLY A 272 13.90 9.51 -3.83
CA GLY A 272 13.04 10.39 -4.62
C GLY A 272 13.47 11.86 -4.58
N THR A 273 14.05 12.29 -3.46
CA THR A 273 14.57 13.66 -3.25
C THR A 273 16.07 13.83 -3.52
N GLY A 274 16.74 12.84 -4.10
CA GLY A 274 18.14 12.93 -4.53
C GLY A 274 19.17 12.82 -3.39
N ARG A 275 18.84 12.09 -2.30
CA ARG A 275 19.70 11.86 -1.11
C ARG A 275 20.10 10.38 -0.97
N PRO A 276 20.74 9.77 -1.97
CA PRO A 276 20.91 8.31 -2.04
C PRO A 276 21.85 7.73 -0.96
N ALA A 277 22.82 8.50 -0.45
CA ALA A 277 23.69 8.03 0.63
C ALA A 277 22.91 7.81 1.94
N GLU A 278 21.95 8.70 2.23
CA GLU A 278 21.07 8.56 3.40
C GLU A 278 20.02 7.48 3.17
N ALA A 279 19.53 7.34 1.93
CA ALA A 279 18.64 6.25 1.55
C ALA A 279 19.29 4.87 1.76
N LEU A 280 20.58 4.70 1.41
CA LEU A 280 21.32 3.46 1.71
C LEU A 280 21.38 3.17 3.21
N ALA A 281 21.65 4.18 4.04
CA ALA A 281 21.69 4.00 5.49
C ALA A 281 20.31 3.61 6.07
N ALA A 282 19.23 4.21 5.56
CA ALA A 282 17.87 3.84 5.92
C ALA A 282 17.55 2.39 5.49
N ALA A 283 17.87 2.01 4.26
CA ALA A 283 17.67 0.64 3.78
C ALA A 283 18.49 -0.39 4.57
N GLU A 284 19.73 -0.09 4.95
CA GLU A 284 20.55 -0.95 5.83
C GLU A 284 19.96 -1.09 7.23
N LYS A 285 19.25 -0.06 7.72
CA LYS A 285 18.52 -0.13 8.98
C LYS A 285 17.27 -1.00 8.85
N ALA A 286 16.50 -0.87 7.75
CA ALA A 286 15.33 -1.72 7.46
C ALA A 286 15.72 -3.21 7.43
N MET A 287 16.72 -3.58 6.64
CA MET A 287 17.20 -4.97 6.53
C MET A 287 17.77 -5.55 7.85
N ARG A 288 18.26 -4.69 8.76
CA ARG A 288 18.70 -5.15 10.09
C ARG A 288 17.52 -5.44 11.02
N LEU A 289 16.43 -4.70 10.87
CA LEU A 289 15.21 -4.87 11.66
C LEU A 289 14.41 -6.08 11.17
N ASP A 290 14.35 -6.29 9.86
CA ASP A 290 13.79 -7.48 9.25
C ASP A 290 14.77 -8.08 8.22
N PRO A 291 15.54 -9.12 8.59
CA PRO A 291 16.43 -9.81 7.66
C PRO A 291 15.71 -10.52 6.50
N LYS A 292 14.38 -10.70 6.58
CA LYS A 292 13.57 -11.22 5.49
C LYS A 292 13.15 -10.11 4.51
N SER A 293 13.30 -8.83 4.87
CA SER A 293 12.88 -7.73 4.02
C SER A 293 13.66 -7.74 2.70
N THR A 294 12.92 -7.58 1.61
CA THR A 294 13.45 -7.56 0.24
C THR A 294 13.75 -6.13 -0.21
N ASP A 295 14.42 -5.33 0.64
CA ASP A 295 14.74 -3.91 0.37
C ASP A 295 15.84 -3.72 -0.69
N PHE A 296 16.01 -4.71 -1.57
CA PHE A 296 16.93 -4.67 -2.69
C PHE A 296 16.55 -3.58 -3.70
N TYR A 297 15.27 -3.21 -3.78
CA TYR A 297 14.77 -2.18 -4.70
C TYR A 297 15.37 -0.81 -4.35
N VAL A 298 15.11 -0.30 -3.14
CA VAL A 298 15.57 1.03 -2.70
C VAL A 298 17.09 1.12 -2.65
N ARG A 299 17.80 0.01 -2.38
CA ARG A 299 19.26 -0.04 -2.46
C ARG A 299 19.76 0.02 -3.89
N GLY A 300 19.12 -0.72 -4.80
CA GLY A 300 19.39 -0.66 -6.23
C GLY A 300 19.28 0.77 -6.74
N TRP A 301 18.13 1.40 -6.49
CA TRP A 301 17.89 2.80 -6.80
C TRP A 301 18.99 3.72 -6.23
N ALA A 302 19.33 3.58 -4.95
CA ALA A 302 20.36 4.42 -4.34
C ALA A 302 21.76 4.20 -4.95
N TYR A 303 22.12 2.96 -5.28
CA TYR A 303 23.36 2.66 -5.99
C TYR A 303 23.38 3.28 -7.39
N ALA A 304 22.28 3.21 -8.13
CA ALA A 304 22.15 3.83 -9.45
C ALA A 304 22.42 5.34 -9.36
N GLN A 305 21.76 6.05 -8.44
CA GLN A 305 21.98 7.49 -8.27
C GLN A 305 23.43 7.85 -7.91
N LEU A 306 24.14 6.97 -7.20
CA LEU A 306 25.54 7.14 -6.83
C LEU A 306 26.52 6.78 -7.97
N GLY A 307 26.02 6.38 -9.14
CA GLY A 307 26.84 5.89 -10.26
C GLY A 307 27.45 4.51 -10.01
N ARG A 308 26.95 3.77 -9.02
CA ARG A 308 27.40 2.44 -8.63
C ARG A 308 26.60 1.37 -9.39
N TRP A 309 26.63 1.46 -10.71
CA TRP A 309 25.78 0.71 -11.64
C TRP A 309 25.86 -0.81 -11.44
N ARG A 310 27.05 -1.35 -11.16
CA ARG A 310 27.23 -2.80 -10.94
C ARG A 310 26.55 -3.27 -9.65
N GLU A 311 26.69 -2.51 -8.56
CA GLU A 311 25.99 -2.81 -7.31
C GLU A 311 24.48 -2.64 -7.45
N SER A 312 24.03 -1.62 -8.21
CA SER A 312 22.62 -1.43 -8.53
C SER A 312 22.04 -2.66 -9.23
N ILE A 313 22.63 -3.07 -10.36
CA ILE A 313 22.21 -4.27 -11.10
C ILE A 313 22.22 -5.50 -10.21
N SER A 314 23.25 -5.68 -9.38
CA SER A 314 23.33 -6.83 -8.48
C SER A 314 22.23 -6.82 -7.41
N ALA A 315 21.78 -5.66 -6.95
CA ALA A 315 20.69 -5.55 -6.00
C ALA A 315 19.34 -5.77 -6.70
N LEU A 316 19.06 -5.04 -7.78
CA LEU A 316 17.81 -5.10 -8.52
C LEU A 316 17.54 -6.50 -9.10
N LYS A 317 18.57 -7.22 -9.57
CA LYS A 317 18.40 -8.59 -10.10
C LYS A 317 18.01 -9.63 -9.06
N ARG A 318 18.12 -9.33 -7.76
CA ARG A 318 17.56 -10.22 -6.71
C ARG A 318 16.04 -10.20 -6.69
N LEU A 319 15.43 -9.18 -7.30
CA LEU A 319 13.99 -9.06 -7.44
C LEU A 319 13.49 -9.66 -8.76
N SER A 320 14.35 -9.85 -9.77
CA SER A 320 13.98 -10.42 -11.07
C SER A 320 13.36 -11.82 -11.05
N PRO A 321 13.58 -12.71 -10.04
CA PRO A 321 12.82 -13.96 -9.95
C PRO A 321 11.32 -13.76 -9.68
N SER A 322 10.94 -12.58 -9.16
CA SER A 322 9.54 -12.16 -9.08
C SER A 322 9.20 -11.40 -10.36
N ASN A 323 8.01 -11.59 -10.94
CA ASN A 323 7.49 -10.80 -12.07
C ASN A 323 7.22 -9.32 -11.68
N ASN A 324 8.07 -8.73 -10.83
CA ASN A 324 8.01 -7.36 -10.37
C ASN A 324 8.53 -6.44 -11.49
N PRO A 325 7.69 -5.56 -12.05
CA PRO A 325 8.08 -4.70 -13.16
C PRO A 325 8.97 -3.52 -12.75
N ARG A 326 8.91 -3.06 -11.49
CA ARG A 326 9.57 -1.82 -11.03
C ARG A 326 11.09 -1.80 -11.27
N PRO A 327 11.87 -2.88 -11.04
CA PRO A 327 13.32 -2.86 -11.23
C PRO A 327 13.78 -2.69 -12.68
N HIS A 328 12.98 -3.08 -13.68
CA HIS A 328 13.43 -3.13 -15.08
C HIS A 328 13.78 -1.76 -15.65
N VAL A 329 13.08 -0.69 -15.22
CA VAL A 329 13.37 0.67 -15.69
C VAL A 329 14.75 1.15 -15.19
N TRP A 330 15.10 0.83 -13.95
CA TRP A 330 16.41 1.12 -13.36
C TRP A 330 17.51 0.28 -14.01
N LEU A 331 17.26 -1.03 -14.18
CA LEU A 331 18.21 -1.93 -14.85
C LEU A 331 18.52 -1.48 -16.27
N ALA A 332 17.53 -0.98 -17.01
CA ALA A 332 17.74 -0.46 -18.36
C ALA A 332 18.72 0.73 -18.37
N VAL A 333 18.53 1.71 -17.47
CA VAL A 333 19.44 2.86 -17.33
C VAL A 333 20.83 2.42 -16.88
N ASP A 334 20.93 1.56 -15.86
CA ASP A 334 22.21 1.04 -15.37
C ASP A 334 23.00 0.30 -16.45
N TYR A 335 22.30 -0.45 -17.32
CA TYR A 335 22.94 -1.15 -18.44
C TYR A 335 23.44 -0.19 -19.52
N VAL A 336 22.69 0.85 -19.84
CA VAL A 336 23.14 1.89 -20.78
C VAL A 336 24.40 2.58 -20.28
N GLU A 337 24.43 2.93 -18.99
CA GLU A 337 25.57 3.58 -18.34
C GLU A 337 26.83 2.68 -18.29
N LEU A 338 26.64 1.36 -18.32
CA LEU A 338 27.72 0.39 -18.48
C LEU A 338 28.09 0.06 -19.94
N GLY A 339 27.43 0.68 -20.93
CA GLY A 339 27.63 0.42 -22.36
C GLY A 339 27.07 -0.94 -22.81
N ARG A 340 26.15 -1.52 -22.05
CA ARG A 340 25.51 -2.82 -22.28
C ARG A 340 24.13 -2.66 -22.92
N ASP A 341 24.11 -2.03 -24.10
CA ASP A 341 22.87 -1.59 -24.74
C ASP A 341 21.91 -2.74 -25.12
N ASP A 342 22.44 -3.94 -25.41
CA ASP A 342 21.61 -5.13 -25.67
C ASP A 342 20.85 -5.60 -24.43
N ASP A 343 21.53 -5.62 -23.27
CA ASP A 343 20.89 -5.94 -22.00
C ASP A 343 19.84 -4.89 -21.64
N ALA A 344 20.16 -3.60 -21.83
CA ALA A 344 19.21 -2.52 -21.60
C ALA A 344 17.93 -2.67 -22.44
N ARG A 345 18.07 -3.00 -23.73
CA ARG A 345 16.93 -3.31 -24.61
C ARG A 345 16.14 -4.52 -24.15
N ALA A 346 16.80 -5.54 -23.62
CA ALA A 346 16.12 -6.72 -23.08
C ALA A 346 15.26 -6.37 -21.86
N GLU A 347 15.75 -5.53 -20.95
CA GLU A 347 14.99 -5.08 -19.78
C GLU A 347 13.76 -4.25 -20.18
N ILE A 348 13.88 -3.33 -21.15
CA ILE A 348 12.72 -2.58 -21.68
C ILE A 348 11.74 -3.51 -22.40
N ALA A 349 12.21 -4.51 -23.13
CA ALA A 349 11.35 -5.49 -23.79
C ALA A 349 10.55 -6.31 -22.76
N GLU A 350 11.16 -6.70 -21.65
CA GLU A 350 10.47 -7.40 -20.57
C GLU A 350 9.45 -6.50 -19.88
N LEU A 351 9.83 -5.27 -19.54
CA LEU A 351 8.91 -4.30 -18.93
C LEU A 351 7.69 -4.04 -19.81
N ARG A 352 7.83 -4.01 -21.15
CA ARG A 352 6.71 -3.88 -22.08
C ARG A 352 5.79 -5.10 -22.12
N LYS A 353 6.29 -6.31 -21.83
CA LYS A 353 5.43 -7.50 -21.71
C LYS A 353 4.58 -7.41 -20.45
N LEU A 354 5.18 -6.97 -19.34
CA LEU A 354 4.51 -6.82 -18.05
C LEU A 354 3.54 -5.63 -18.05
N ASN A 355 3.92 -4.54 -18.72
CA ASN A 355 3.09 -3.35 -18.93
C ASN A 355 3.12 -2.91 -20.40
N PRO A 356 2.13 -3.35 -21.21
CA PRO A 356 1.99 -2.92 -22.60
C PRO A 356 1.71 -1.43 -22.79
N GLN A 357 1.31 -0.71 -21.75
CA GLN A 357 1.01 0.73 -21.77
C GLN A 357 2.22 1.60 -21.40
N LEU A 358 3.41 0.99 -21.19
CA LEU A 358 4.64 1.72 -20.86
C LEU A 358 4.91 2.85 -21.87
N SER A 359 4.97 4.08 -21.37
CA SER A 359 5.32 5.27 -22.15
C SER A 359 6.66 5.84 -21.68
N MET A 360 7.28 6.69 -22.52
CA MET A 360 8.46 7.46 -22.10
C MET A 360 8.20 8.26 -20.81
N LYS A 361 7.04 8.89 -20.71
CA LYS A 361 6.64 9.68 -19.54
C LYS A 361 6.60 8.82 -18.26
N MET A 362 6.04 7.62 -18.34
CA MET A 362 6.04 6.66 -17.22
C MET A 362 7.45 6.15 -16.89
N GLY A 363 8.29 5.91 -17.90
CA GLY A 363 9.66 5.47 -17.69
C GLY A 363 10.49 6.51 -16.92
N VAL A 364 10.42 7.78 -17.33
CA VAL A 364 11.16 8.86 -16.67
C VAL A 364 10.58 9.25 -15.32
N ALA A 365 9.30 8.96 -15.05
CA ALA A 365 8.66 9.21 -13.76
C ALA A 365 9.35 8.49 -12.59
N ALA A 366 10.06 7.38 -12.85
CA ALA A 366 10.89 6.74 -11.83
C ALA A 366 12.11 7.59 -11.42
N PHE A 367 12.44 8.66 -12.15
CA PHE A 367 13.65 9.47 -11.99
C PHE A 367 13.32 10.95 -11.72
N PRO A 368 12.54 11.29 -10.67
CA PRO A 368 12.02 12.65 -10.46
C PRO A 368 13.12 13.72 -10.31
N ALA A 369 14.34 13.34 -9.92
CA ALA A 369 15.46 14.26 -9.78
C ALA A 369 16.31 14.46 -11.06
N ASP A 370 16.12 13.64 -12.10
CA ASP A 370 16.97 13.64 -13.31
C ASP A 370 16.26 13.03 -14.55
N GLU A 371 15.06 13.54 -14.86
CA GLU A 371 14.24 13.05 -15.96
C GLU A 371 14.94 13.17 -17.33
N GLU A 372 15.74 14.21 -17.54
CA GLU A 372 16.37 14.49 -18.83
C GLU A 372 17.44 13.44 -19.18
N ARG A 373 18.34 13.12 -18.23
CA ARG A 373 19.32 12.05 -18.41
C ARG A 373 18.63 10.70 -18.59
N ALA A 374 17.67 10.39 -17.71
CA ALA A 374 16.92 9.13 -17.78
C ALA A 374 16.21 8.97 -19.14
N ALA A 375 15.64 10.05 -19.70
CA ALA A 375 15.03 10.02 -21.01
C ALA A 375 16.04 9.68 -22.12
N ALA A 376 17.28 10.16 -22.05
CA ALA A 376 18.31 9.84 -23.02
C ALA A 376 18.70 8.34 -22.96
N ASP A 377 18.88 7.81 -21.76
CA ASP A 377 19.24 6.40 -21.56
C ASP A 377 18.11 5.47 -21.94
N LEU A 378 16.86 5.78 -21.55
CA LEU A 378 15.69 4.99 -21.91
C LEU A 378 15.47 4.97 -23.43
N ARG A 379 15.72 6.07 -24.14
CA ARG A 379 15.72 6.08 -25.63
C ARG A 379 16.78 5.15 -26.19
N LYS A 380 17.99 5.15 -25.63
CA LYS A 380 19.07 4.24 -26.03
C LYS A 380 18.74 2.77 -25.74
N ALA A 381 17.98 2.52 -24.67
CA ALA A 381 17.39 1.23 -24.32
C ALA A 381 16.16 0.85 -25.17
N GLY A 382 15.73 1.70 -26.12
CA GLY A 382 14.64 1.39 -27.06
C GLY A 382 13.24 1.70 -26.53
N LEU A 383 13.11 2.49 -25.46
CA LEU A 383 11.85 3.13 -25.08
C LEU A 383 11.66 4.36 -25.98
N ASN A 384 10.64 4.34 -26.83
CA ASN A 384 10.36 5.40 -27.80
C ASN A 384 9.04 6.07 -27.49
#